data_AF-A0A8J7GS26-F1
#
_entry.id   AF-A0A8J7GS26-F1
#
_cell.length_a   1.000
_cell.length_b   1.000
_cell.length_c   1.000
_cell.angle_alpha   90.00
_cell.angle_beta   90.00
_cell.angle_gamma   90.00
#
_symmetry.space_group_name_H-M   'P 1'
#
loop_
_entity.id
_entity.type
_entity.pdbx_description
1 polymer ?
#
loop_
_entity_poly.entity_id
_entity_poly.type
_entity_poly.pdbx_seq_one_letter_code
_entity_poly.pdbx_strand_id
1 'polypeptide(L)'
;MARRWTVAVLVAGLLVTTGPASTAVAATDDPGRVAAVGPGELVSARQIAAPGFDEATTWQISYRSTTALGLPNVVGGTVLVPKGDHAGPRPVVGYAVGTHGMGDQCAPSRRIASGAEGEANIIRMFLDKGLAVAVTDYEGLGTPGDHTYVVGRSEGQALLDVVRAAERLDGLSVASPVAIHGYSQGGQASGWAAELAGSYAPELLVKGSAVGAPPADLARVAAFQDGNAGAGLILAAGIGLDAAYPELGLRGYLNPLGTFAVADVRDDCVAELAMKYAFRRLSTYTTVDVLALPAWRARIDEQRLGAVRPADPVLLYHSPSDELLPFDVSTDLRDRWGALGADMTWWATPSGGHVTTLEMMAPAVVGWLANRVTG
;
A
#
# COMPACT_ATOMS: atom_id res chain seq x y z
N MET A 1 59.29 9.44 62.27
CA MET A 1 59.17 10.24 61.03
C MET A 1 58.83 9.30 59.88
N ALA A 2 57.55 9.17 59.52
CA ALA A 2 57.09 8.34 58.40
C ALA A 2 56.85 9.22 57.18
N ARG A 3 57.65 9.06 56.13
CA ARG A 3 57.51 9.77 54.85
C ARG A 3 56.54 9.02 53.94
N ARG A 4 55.41 9.65 53.63
CA ARG A 4 54.44 9.22 52.61
C ARG A 4 54.98 9.56 51.22
N TRP A 5 54.95 8.59 50.32
CA TRP A 5 55.22 8.77 48.88
C TRP A 5 53.89 8.95 48.16
N THR A 6 53.76 10.01 47.37
CA THR A 6 52.58 10.28 46.53
C THR A 6 52.96 9.94 45.09
N VAL A 7 52.26 8.96 44.50
CA VAL A 7 52.40 8.59 43.09
C VAL A 7 51.46 9.48 42.26
N ALA A 8 52.01 10.19 41.27
CA ALA A 8 51.24 10.94 40.29
C ALA A 8 50.93 10.05 39.08
N VAL A 9 49.65 9.90 38.74
CA VAL A 9 49.18 9.18 37.55
C VAL A 9 48.98 10.18 36.40
N LEU A 10 49.71 9.99 35.31
CA LEU A 10 49.55 10.69 34.04
C LEU A 10 48.42 10.02 33.24
N VAL A 11 47.38 10.76 32.89
CA VAL A 11 46.32 10.33 31.97
C VAL A 11 46.64 10.89 30.59
N ALA A 12 46.95 10.01 29.62
CA ALA A 12 47.08 10.36 28.21
C ALA A 12 45.70 10.33 27.54
N GLY A 13 45.26 11.47 27.00
CA GLY A 13 44.00 11.59 26.28
C GLY A 13 44.10 11.03 24.85
N LEU A 14 43.23 10.09 24.52
CA LEU A 14 43.03 9.59 23.16
C LEU A 14 42.07 10.55 22.42
N LEU A 15 42.54 11.22 21.38
CA LEU A 15 41.69 11.99 20.47
C LEU A 15 41.02 11.03 19.48
N VAL A 16 39.71 10.84 19.61
CA VAL A 16 38.87 10.15 18.62
C VAL A 16 38.35 11.20 17.64
N THR A 17 38.73 11.10 16.37
CA THR A 17 38.19 11.93 15.30
C THR A 17 36.85 11.35 14.85
N THR A 18 35.74 12.01 15.21
CA THR A 18 34.40 11.68 14.74
C THR A 18 34.21 12.19 13.31
N GLY A 19 33.91 11.29 12.37
CA GLY A 19 33.41 11.65 11.04
C GLY A 19 32.03 12.32 11.11
N PRO A 20 31.55 12.94 10.01
CA PRO A 20 30.28 13.65 10.02
C PRO A 20 29.14 12.65 10.24
N ALA A 21 28.39 12.84 11.31
CA ALA A 21 27.14 12.12 11.54
C ALA A 21 26.14 12.52 10.45
N SER A 22 25.56 11.52 9.77
CA SER A 22 24.36 11.72 8.96
C SER A 22 23.29 12.35 9.85
N THR A 23 22.82 13.52 9.46
CA THR A 23 21.78 14.23 10.21
C THR A 23 20.46 13.54 9.95
N ALA A 24 20.02 12.74 10.93
CA ALA A 24 18.63 12.30 10.99
C ALA A 24 17.75 13.55 11.02
N VAL A 25 17.01 13.80 9.95
CA VAL A 25 15.93 14.79 9.96
C VAL A 25 14.93 14.28 10.98
N ALA A 26 14.77 15.00 12.08
CA ALA A 26 13.75 14.68 13.07
C ALA A 26 12.39 14.75 12.38
N ALA A 27 11.70 13.60 12.32
CA ALA A 27 10.32 13.51 11.87
C ALA A 27 9.48 14.45 12.74
N THR A 28 8.94 15.51 12.16
CA THR A 28 7.97 16.35 12.85
C THR A 28 6.62 16.15 12.17
N ASP A 29 5.67 15.53 12.87
CA ASP A 29 4.26 15.41 12.47
C ASP A 29 3.51 16.76 12.51
N ASP A 30 4.22 17.88 12.34
CA ASP A 30 3.64 19.23 12.33
C ASP A 30 2.86 19.42 11.02
N PRO A 31 1.51 19.57 11.08
CA PRO A 31 0.69 19.72 9.88
C PRO A 31 1.11 20.92 9.01
N GLY A 32 1.64 22.00 9.63
CA GLY A 32 2.11 23.17 8.91
C GLY A 32 3.35 22.90 8.06
N ARG A 33 4.23 21.98 8.49
CA ARG A 33 5.43 21.58 7.75
C ARG A 33 5.12 20.53 6.68
N VAL A 34 4.18 19.62 6.96
CA VAL A 34 3.69 18.63 5.98
C VAL A 34 2.99 19.33 4.80
N ALA A 35 2.19 20.37 5.07
CA ALA A 35 1.52 21.13 4.02
C ALA A 35 2.48 21.98 3.16
N ALA A 36 3.69 22.26 3.64
CA ALA A 36 4.67 23.09 2.96
C ALA A 36 5.52 22.33 1.92
N VAL A 37 5.43 21.00 1.88
CA VAL A 37 6.21 20.14 0.98
C VAL A 37 5.30 19.39 -0.01
N GLY A 38 5.84 19.05 -1.18
CA GLY A 38 5.10 18.40 -2.26
C GLY A 38 4.88 16.91 -2.04
N PRO A 39 3.92 16.29 -2.77
CA PRO A 39 3.73 14.84 -2.74
C PRO A 39 5.03 14.05 -2.98
N GLY A 40 5.22 12.99 -2.20
CA GLY A 40 6.41 12.14 -2.22
C GLY A 40 7.62 12.69 -1.45
N GLU A 41 7.57 13.90 -0.90
CA GLU A 41 8.66 14.42 -0.07
C GLU A 41 8.83 13.57 1.21
N LEU A 42 10.08 13.24 1.53
CA LEU A 42 10.42 12.48 2.73
C LEU A 42 10.20 13.34 3.98
N VAL A 43 9.34 12.87 4.88
CA VAL A 43 9.17 13.43 6.22
C VAL A 43 10.18 12.81 7.17
N SER A 44 10.41 11.49 7.04
CA SER A 44 11.44 10.78 7.78
C SER A 44 11.95 9.58 7.00
N ALA A 45 13.21 9.21 7.25
CA ALA A 45 13.81 8.00 6.72
C ALA A 45 14.83 7.46 7.72
N ARG A 46 14.74 6.16 8.02
CA ARG A 46 15.73 5.47 8.85
C ARG A 46 15.95 4.06 8.34
N GLN A 47 17.20 3.61 8.35
CA GLN A 47 17.49 2.20 8.08
C GLN A 47 17.03 1.34 9.24
N ILE A 48 16.51 0.16 8.93
CA ILE A 48 16.06 -0.84 9.91
C ILE A 48 16.62 -2.21 9.55
N ALA A 49 16.70 -3.09 10.55
CA ALA A 49 16.74 -4.52 10.28
C ALA A 49 15.35 -4.98 9.81
N ALA A 50 15.31 -5.80 8.78
CA ALA A 50 14.09 -6.40 8.24
C ALA A 50 14.33 -7.91 8.07
N PRO A 51 13.98 -8.72 9.08
CA PRO A 51 14.21 -10.16 9.01
C PRO A 51 13.57 -10.78 7.77
N GLY A 52 14.35 -11.55 7.01
CA GLY A 52 13.92 -12.14 5.74
C GLY A 52 14.24 -11.32 4.49
N PHE A 53 14.90 -10.16 4.64
CA PHE A 53 15.37 -9.30 3.54
C PHE A 53 16.86 -8.91 3.71
N ASP A 54 17.69 -9.86 4.13
CA ASP A 54 19.11 -9.64 4.42
C ASP A 54 19.92 -9.22 3.18
N GLU A 55 19.39 -9.47 1.98
CA GLU A 55 19.92 -9.06 0.69
C GLU A 55 19.70 -7.58 0.36
N ALA A 56 18.89 -6.86 1.14
CA ALA A 56 18.53 -5.47 0.89
C ALA A 56 18.95 -4.53 2.04
N THR A 57 19.27 -3.28 1.69
CA THR A 57 19.24 -2.16 2.63
C THR A 57 17.79 -1.71 2.75
N THR A 58 17.23 -1.82 3.96
CA THR A 58 15.82 -1.53 4.20
C THR A 58 15.65 -0.21 4.95
N TRP A 59 14.82 0.66 4.40
CA TRP A 59 14.44 1.95 4.98
C TRP A 59 12.99 1.91 5.42
N GLN A 60 12.72 2.25 6.67
CA GLN A 60 11.38 2.68 7.06
C GLN A 60 11.28 4.18 6.83
N ILE A 61 10.23 4.60 6.13
CA ILE A 61 10.01 5.99 5.75
C ILE A 61 8.62 6.47 6.17
N SER A 62 8.51 7.79 6.32
CA SER A 62 7.24 8.48 6.20
C SER A 62 7.36 9.57 5.15
N TYR A 63 6.32 9.78 4.37
CA TYR A 63 6.33 10.69 3.24
C TYR A 63 5.01 11.44 3.12
N ARG A 64 5.06 12.64 2.53
CA ARG A 64 3.86 13.44 2.28
C ARG A 64 3.07 12.81 1.13
N SER A 65 1.77 12.60 1.30
CA SER A 65 0.85 12.20 0.22
C SER A 65 -0.41 13.07 0.19
N THR A 66 -1.43 12.64 -0.56
CA THR A 66 -2.68 13.36 -0.77
C THR A 66 -3.86 12.45 -0.43
N THR A 67 -4.82 12.94 0.34
CA THR A 67 -6.07 12.23 0.62
C THR A 67 -6.99 12.22 -0.60
N ALA A 68 -8.04 11.40 -0.58
CA ALA A 68 -9.05 11.38 -1.65
C ALA A 68 -9.72 12.75 -1.92
N LEU A 69 -9.77 13.62 -0.90
CA LEU A 69 -10.33 14.98 -0.97
C LEU A 69 -9.30 16.04 -1.40
N GLY A 70 -8.06 15.64 -1.73
CA GLY A 70 -7.01 16.56 -2.17
C GLY A 70 -6.26 17.25 -1.03
N LEU A 71 -6.44 16.82 0.21
CA LEU A 71 -5.76 17.40 1.37
C LEU A 71 -4.38 16.75 1.57
N PRO A 72 -3.38 17.46 2.11
CA PRO A 72 -2.10 16.85 2.44
C PRO A 72 -2.24 15.90 3.64
N ASN A 73 -1.57 14.75 3.58
CA ASN A 73 -1.42 13.82 4.70
C ASN A 73 0.02 13.26 4.75
N VAL A 74 0.31 12.45 5.78
CA VAL A 74 1.57 11.69 5.91
C VAL A 74 1.24 10.21 5.87
N VAL A 75 1.97 9.46 5.05
CA VAL A 75 1.82 8.02 4.90
C VAL A 75 3.13 7.32 5.25
N GLY A 76 3.04 6.16 5.89
CA GLY A 76 4.17 5.29 6.19
C GLY A 76 4.55 4.40 5.01
N GLY A 77 5.76 3.85 5.04
CA GLY A 77 6.15 2.83 4.08
C GLY A 77 7.52 2.24 4.35
N THR A 78 7.89 1.29 3.50
CA THR A 78 9.20 0.63 3.55
C THR A 78 9.81 0.61 2.16
N VAL A 79 11.08 0.98 2.04
CA VAL A 79 11.85 0.86 0.79
C VAL A 79 12.98 -0.13 0.98
N LEU A 80 12.98 -1.19 0.17
CA LEU A 80 14.00 -2.23 0.15
C LEU A 80 14.86 -2.05 -1.09
N VAL A 81 16.14 -1.73 -0.91
CA VAL A 81 17.09 -1.54 -2.01
C VAL A 81 18.09 -2.70 -2.01
N PRO A 82 18.16 -3.54 -3.06
CA PRO A 82 19.15 -4.62 -3.13
C PRO A 82 20.57 -4.13 -2.88
N LYS A 83 21.33 -4.86 -2.07
CA LYS A 83 22.73 -4.57 -1.79
C LYS A 83 23.58 -4.80 -3.05
N GLY A 84 24.68 -4.06 -3.14
CA GLY A 84 25.59 -4.12 -4.29
C GLY A 84 25.23 -3.11 -5.38
N ASP A 85 26.14 -2.97 -6.34
CA ASP A 85 26.00 -2.01 -7.42
C ASP A 85 24.97 -2.46 -8.46
N HIS A 86 24.39 -1.51 -9.19
CA HIS A 86 23.53 -1.75 -10.34
C HIS A 86 24.06 -0.96 -11.54
N ALA A 87 24.01 -1.58 -12.73
CA ALA A 87 24.41 -0.90 -13.95
C ALA A 87 23.36 0.14 -14.35
N GLY A 88 23.68 1.43 -14.20
CA GLY A 88 22.75 2.52 -14.48
C GLY A 88 21.65 2.68 -13.42
N PRO A 89 20.61 3.48 -13.71
CA PRO A 89 19.52 3.71 -12.75
C PRO A 89 18.84 2.41 -12.36
N ARG A 90 18.85 2.08 -11.07
CA ARG A 90 18.19 0.88 -10.55
C ARG A 90 16.67 1.05 -10.67
N PRO A 91 15.94 0.11 -11.29
CA PRO A 91 14.49 0.19 -11.31
C PRO A 91 13.86 -0.01 -9.94
N VAL A 92 12.69 0.56 -9.75
CA VAL A 92 11.92 0.49 -8.51
C VAL A 92 10.50 -0.01 -8.80
N VAL A 93 10.01 -0.89 -7.94
CA VAL A 93 8.62 -1.37 -7.94
C VAL A 93 7.87 -0.63 -6.85
N GLY A 94 6.88 0.19 -7.22
CA GLY A 94 5.84 0.60 -6.29
C GLY A 94 4.96 -0.60 -5.98
N TYR A 95 4.95 -1.04 -4.72
CA TYR A 95 4.29 -2.26 -4.28
C TYR A 95 3.13 -1.94 -3.35
N ALA A 96 1.92 -2.25 -3.82
CA ALA A 96 0.69 -2.16 -3.07
C ALA A 96 0.28 -3.57 -2.61
N VAL A 97 0.33 -3.80 -1.31
CA VAL A 97 -0.06 -5.07 -0.69
C VAL A 97 -1.57 -5.32 -0.78
N GLY A 98 -1.99 -6.58 -0.69
CA GLY A 98 -3.36 -6.93 -0.37
C GLY A 98 -3.77 -6.46 1.03
N THR A 99 -5.01 -6.78 1.41
CA THR A 99 -5.56 -6.35 2.69
C THR A 99 -4.77 -6.91 3.87
N HIS A 100 -4.22 -6.02 4.68
CA HIS A 100 -3.49 -6.36 5.89
C HIS A 100 -4.33 -6.22 7.16
N GLY A 101 -5.34 -5.35 7.13
CA GLY A 101 -6.20 -5.05 8.27
C GLY A 101 -6.57 -3.58 8.33
N MET A 102 -7.26 -3.21 9.39
CA MET A 102 -7.50 -1.80 9.75
C MET A 102 -6.60 -1.38 10.91
N GLY A 103 -6.20 -2.35 11.75
CA GLY A 103 -5.35 -2.13 12.90
C GLY A 103 -3.98 -1.60 12.51
N ASP A 104 -3.52 -0.64 13.28
CA ASP A 104 -2.27 0.04 13.08
C ASP A 104 -1.07 -0.94 13.12
N GLN A 105 -1.15 -1.98 13.95
CA GLN A 105 -0.18 -3.09 14.03
C GLN A 105 -0.10 -3.96 12.78
N CYS A 106 -1.10 -3.86 11.90
CA CYS A 106 -1.18 -4.63 10.66
C CYS A 106 -0.42 -3.95 9.52
N ALA A 107 -0.01 -2.68 9.68
CA ALA A 107 0.66 -1.92 8.65
C ALA A 107 1.86 -2.68 8.03
N PRO A 108 1.99 -2.71 6.69
CA PRO A 108 3.06 -3.42 6.00
C PRO A 108 4.46 -3.09 6.52
N SER A 109 4.75 -1.83 6.82
CA SER A 109 6.04 -1.42 7.36
C SER A 109 6.35 -2.05 8.72
N ARG A 110 5.34 -2.24 9.58
CA ARG A 110 5.49 -2.93 10.87
C ARG A 110 5.67 -4.44 10.66
N ARG A 111 4.93 -5.02 9.72
CA ARG A 111 5.01 -6.44 9.36
C ARG A 111 6.36 -6.81 8.75
N ILE A 112 6.91 -5.97 7.86
CA ILE A 112 8.26 -6.13 7.31
C ILE A 112 9.31 -6.00 8.42
N ALA A 113 9.21 -4.98 9.28
CA ALA A 113 10.15 -4.80 10.38
C ALA A 113 10.16 -5.97 11.37
N SER A 114 9.02 -6.64 11.57
CA SER A 114 8.91 -7.82 12.43
C SER A 114 9.19 -9.15 11.72
N GLY A 115 9.44 -9.15 10.41
CA GLY A 115 9.61 -10.38 9.61
C GLY A 115 8.34 -11.21 9.45
N ALA A 116 7.17 -10.57 9.54
CA ALA A 116 5.85 -11.21 9.45
C ALA A 116 5.08 -10.81 8.18
N GLU A 117 5.72 -10.15 7.22
CA GLU A 117 5.08 -9.74 5.97
C GLU A 117 4.61 -10.97 5.17
N GLY A 118 3.31 -11.00 4.86
CA GLY A 118 2.65 -12.13 4.22
C GLY A 118 3.06 -12.30 2.76
N GLU A 119 3.39 -11.21 2.09
CA GLU A 119 3.79 -11.17 0.67
C GLU A 119 5.32 -11.12 0.49
N ALA A 120 6.08 -11.42 1.55
CA ALA A 120 7.53 -11.27 1.56
C ALA A 120 8.24 -12.10 0.47
N ASN A 121 7.68 -13.24 0.08
CA ASN A 121 8.18 -14.04 -1.04
C ASN A 121 8.09 -13.30 -2.39
N ILE A 122 7.01 -12.57 -2.65
CA ILE A 122 6.84 -11.83 -3.91
C ILE A 122 7.75 -10.60 -3.93
N ILE A 123 7.85 -9.89 -2.80
CA ILE A 123 8.81 -8.79 -2.63
C ILE A 123 10.24 -9.28 -2.92
N ARG A 124 10.63 -10.44 -2.37
CA ARG A 124 11.94 -11.07 -2.65
C ARG A 124 12.14 -11.41 -4.12
N MET A 125 11.11 -11.88 -4.83
CA MET A 125 11.24 -12.15 -6.27
C MET A 125 11.63 -10.89 -7.08
N PHE A 126 11.16 -9.70 -6.68
CA PHE A 126 11.60 -8.45 -7.29
C PHE A 126 13.04 -8.07 -6.89
N LEU A 127 13.39 -8.24 -5.61
CA LEU A 127 14.76 -7.99 -5.12
C LEU A 127 15.79 -8.90 -5.80
N ASP A 128 15.45 -10.19 -6.01
CA ASP A 128 16.27 -11.18 -6.71
C ASP A 128 16.49 -10.83 -8.19
N LYS A 129 15.60 -10.03 -8.78
CA LYS A 129 15.75 -9.46 -10.12
C LYS A 129 16.59 -8.17 -10.13
N GLY A 130 17.05 -7.71 -8.96
CA GLY A 130 17.84 -6.49 -8.80
C GLY A 130 16.99 -5.22 -8.74
N LEU A 131 15.67 -5.32 -8.64
CA LEU A 131 14.77 -4.17 -8.54
C LEU A 131 14.64 -3.77 -7.07
N ALA A 132 14.62 -2.47 -6.79
CA ALA A 132 14.18 -1.99 -5.49
C ALA A 132 12.66 -2.12 -5.34
N VAL A 133 12.16 -2.20 -4.11
CA VAL A 133 10.72 -2.30 -3.82
C VAL A 133 10.33 -1.23 -2.82
N ALA A 134 9.38 -0.38 -3.18
CA ALA A 134 8.81 0.67 -2.35
C ALA A 134 7.38 0.29 -1.96
N VAL A 135 7.20 -0.19 -0.73
CA VAL A 135 5.93 -0.67 -0.18
C VAL A 135 5.25 0.48 0.56
N THR A 136 4.02 0.80 0.16
CA THR A 136 3.18 1.79 0.86
C THR A 136 2.41 1.15 2.00
N ASP A 137 2.25 1.87 3.12
CA ASP A 137 1.32 1.44 4.18
C ASP A 137 -0.13 1.81 3.87
N TYR A 138 -0.39 2.73 2.93
CA TYR A 138 -1.68 3.43 2.72
C TYR A 138 -2.03 4.48 3.78
N GLU A 139 -2.93 5.39 3.42
CA GLU A 139 -3.46 6.41 4.32
C GLU A 139 -4.14 5.78 5.55
N GLY A 140 -3.77 6.29 6.73
CA GLY A 140 -4.37 5.91 8.01
C GLY A 140 -4.04 4.51 8.51
N LEU A 141 -3.15 3.76 7.83
CA LEU A 141 -2.67 2.47 8.31
C LEU A 141 -1.23 2.63 8.81
N GLY A 142 -1.02 2.44 10.10
CA GLY A 142 0.27 2.66 10.75
C GLY A 142 0.58 4.12 11.08
N THR A 143 -0.34 5.04 10.78
CA THR A 143 -0.27 6.50 10.97
C THR A 143 -1.57 7.01 11.60
N PRO A 144 -1.59 8.20 12.24
CA PRO A 144 -2.79 8.68 12.93
C PRO A 144 -4.03 8.77 12.04
N GLY A 145 -5.15 8.20 12.52
CA GLY A 145 -6.43 8.16 11.80
C GLY A 145 -6.94 6.73 11.66
N ASP A 146 -8.11 6.58 11.04
CA ASP A 146 -8.59 5.27 10.58
C ASP A 146 -8.03 5.01 9.18
N HIS A 147 -7.62 3.77 8.89
CA HIS A 147 -7.22 3.38 7.54
C HIS A 147 -8.36 3.64 6.55
N THR A 148 -8.10 4.42 5.50
CA THR A 148 -9.07 4.70 4.42
C THR A 148 -9.12 3.52 3.44
N TYR A 149 -9.43 2.34 3.96
CA TYR A 149 -9.47 1.08 3.23
C TYR A 149 -10.37 1.17 1.99
N VAL A 150 -9.83 0.73 0.85
CA VAL A 150 -10.48 0.71 -0.49
C VAL A 150 -10.95 2.07 -1.01
N VAL A 151 -10.33 3.15 -0.51
CA VAL A 151 -10.49 4.51 -1.05
C VAL A 151 -9.43 4.73 -2.13
N GLY A 152 -9.75 4.24 -3.32
CA GLY A 152 -8.75 3.97 -4.35
C GLY A 152 -7.97 5.20 -4.83
N ARG A 153 -8.57 6.40 -4.86
CA ARG A 153 -7.82 7.63 -5.19
C ARG A 153 -6.69 7.88 -4.21
N SER A 154 -6.95 7.75 -2.90
CA SER A 154 -5.93 7.93 -1.86
C SER A 154 -4.85 6.84 -1.97
N GLU A 155 -5.26 5.57 -2.11
CA GLU A 155 -4.33 4.44 -2.22
C GLU A 155 -3.41 4.55 -3.45
N GLY A 156 -3.95 4.95 -4.60
CA GLY A 156 -3.18 5.17 -5.82
C GLY A 156 -2.21 6.35 -5.71
N GLN A 157 -2.62 7.44 -5.06
CA GLN A 157 -1.73 8.58 -4.78
C GLN A 157 -0.60 8.19 -3.83
N ALA A 158 -0.91 7.48 -2.74
CA ALA A 158 0.08 6.96 -1.80
C ALA A 158 1.08 6.01 -2.48
N LEU A 159 0.61 5.14 -3.39
CA LEU A 159 1.47 4.23 -4.14
C LEU A 159 2.42 4.96 -5.11
N LEU A 160 1.97 6.02 -5.77
CA LEU A 160 2.86 6.85 -6.61
C LEU A 160 3.83 7.68 -5.74
N ASP A 161 3.35 8.19 -4.60
CA ASP A 161 4.15 9.02 -3.71
C ASP A 161 5.21 8.23 -2.93
N VAL A 162 4.98 6.94 -2.60
CA VAL A 162 6.04 6.10 -2.00
C VAL A 162 7.19 5.86 -2.98
N VAL A 163 6.91 5.79 -4.29
CA VAL A 163 7.94 5.71 -5.34
C VAL A 163 8.73 7.00 -5.41
N ARG A 164 8.05 8.16 -5.46
CA ARG A 164 8.72 9.48 -5.37
C ARG A 164 9.61 9.58 -4.13
N ALA A 165 9.13 9.11 -2.98
CA ALA A 165 9.91 9.12 -1.75
C ALA A 165 11.14 8.20 -1.85
N ALA A 166 10.98 7.02 -2.48
CA ALA A 166 12.07 6.08 -2.72
C ALA A 166 13.17 6.66 -3.63
N GLU A 167 12.82 7.43 -4.66
CA GLU A 167 13.79 8.10 -5.57
C GLU A 167 14.72 9.10 -4.86
N ARG A 168 14.41 9.49 -3.62
CA ARG A 168 15.25 10.36 -2.77
C ARG A 168 16.22 9.60 -1.87
N LEU A 169 16.18 8.26 -1.87
CA LEU A 169 17.04 7.41 -1.04
C LEU A 169 18.29 6.94 -1.81
N ASP A 170 19.35 6.62 -1.06
CA ASP A 170 20.59 6.10 -1.62
C ASP A 170 20.35 4.84 -2.45
N GLY A 171 20.88 4.85 -3.68
CA GLY A 171 20.75 3.75 -4.64
C GLY A 171 19.57 3.87 -5.61
N LEU A 172 18.74 4.91 -5.48
CA LEU A 172 17.63 5.25 -6.39
C LEU A 172 17.73 6.70 -6.85
N SER A 173 16.94 7.06 -7.87
CA SER A 173 16.91 8.42 -8.42
C SER A 173 15.67 8.64 -9.27
N VAL A 174 15.39 9.88 -9.63
CA VAL A 174 14.34 10.25 -10.61
C VAL A 174 14.54 9.66 -12.03
N ALA A 175 15.70 9.06 -12.30
CA ALA A 175 15.97 8.35 -13.55
C ALA A 175 15.63 6.85 -13.46
N SER A 176 15.21 6.36 -12.28
CA SER A 176 14.84 4.97 -12.06
C SER A 176 13.58 4.62 -12.86
N PRO A 177 13.62 3.57 -13.71
CA PRO A 177 12.40 3.05 -14.32
C PRO A 177 11.46 2.51 -13.24
N VAL A 178 10.16 2.77 -13.39
CA VAL A 178 9.15 2.42 -12.39
C VAL A 178 8.26 1.29 -12.90
N ALA A 179 8.08 0.27 -12.08
CA ALA A 179 7.02 -0.72 -12.21
C ALA A 179 6.01 -0.52 -11.08
N ILE A 180 4.73 -0.78 -11.34
CA ILE A 180 3.69 -0.75 -10.30
C ILE A 180 3.10 -2.16 -10.16
N HIS A 181 2.93 -2.62 -8.94
CA HIS A 181 2.36 -3.94 -8.64
C HIS A 181 1.33 -3.82 -7.52
N GLY A 182 0.22 -4.53 -7.65
CA GLY A 182 -0.61 -4.88 -6.50
C GLY A 182 -1.69 -5.91 -6.80
N TYR A 183 -2.19 -6.53 -5.73
CA TYR A 183 -3.21 -7.58 -5.77
C TYR A 183 -4.33 -7.34 -4.74
N SER A 184 -5.57 -7.72 -5.04
CA SER A 184 -6.71 -7.50 -4.13
C SER A 184 -6.93 -6.01 -3.86
N GLN A 185 -6.95 -5.53 -2.61
CA GLN A 185 -6.86 -4.10 -2.28
C GLN A 185 -5.69 -3.42 -3.03
N GLY A 186 -4.51 -4.02 -3.03
CA GLY A 186 -3.38 -3.52 -3.80
C GLY A 186 -3.63 -3.52 -5.31
N GLY A 187 -4.52 -4.39 -5.81
CA GLY A 187 -5.02 -4.37 -7.17
C GLY A 187 -5.81 -3.09 -7.45
N GLN A 188 -6.67 -2.67 -6.52
CA GLN A 188 -7.35 -1.37 -6.64
C GLN A 188 -6.36 -0.22 -6.60
N ALA A 189 -5.43 -0.21 -5.63
CA ALA A 189 -4.40 0.82 -5.50
C ALA A 189 -3.53 0.94 -6.76
N SER A 190 -3.05 -0.18 -7.31
CA SER A 190 -2.26 -0.21 -8.55
C SER A 190 -3.07 0.19 -9.78
N GLY A 191 -4.35 -0.18 -9.86
CA GLY A 191 -5.26 0.28 -10.91
C GLY A 191 -5.47 1.80 -10.86
N TRP A 192 -5.65 2.36 -9.67
CA TRP A 192 -5.80 3.80 -9.48
C TRP A 192 -4.50 4.54 -9.76
N ALA A 193 -3.36 3.99 -9.33
CA ALA A 193 -2.05 4.53 -9.68
C ALA A 193 -1.85 4.56 -11.22
N ALA A 194 -2.28 3.51 -11.93
CA ALA A 194 -2.17 3.47 -13.40
C ALA A 194 -3.05 4.53 -14.10
N GLU A 195 -4.25 4.80 -13.57
CA GLU A 195 -5.12 5.88 -14.05
C GLU A 195 -4.62 7.28 -13.70
N LEU A 196 -3.98 7.42 -12.53
CA LEU A 196 -3.51 8.69 -12.01
C LEU A 196 -2.11 9.06 -12.51
N ALA A 197 -1.26 8.10 -12.88
CA ALA A 197 0.16 8.33 -13.21
C ALA A 197 0.36 9.53 -14.14
N GLY A 198 -0.32 9.58 -15.29
CA GLY A 198 -0.17 10.65 -16.27
C GLY A 198 -0.67 12.05 -15.83
N SER A 199 -1.51 12.14 -14.79
CA SER A 199 -2.08 13.42 -14.32
C SER A 199 -1.53 13.87 -12.96
N TYR A 200 -1.21 12.92 -12.09
CA TYR A 200 -0.77 13.16 -10.71
C TYR A 200 0.75 13.04 -10.54
N ALA A 201 1.38 12.12 -11.27
CA ALA A 201 2.82 11.87 -11.20
C ALA A 201 3.47 11.67 -12.58
N PRO A 202 3.28 12.62 -13.52
CA PRO A 202 3.73 12.47 -14.91
C PRO A 202 5.26 12.39 -15.06
N GLU A 203 6.00 12.78 -14.03
CA GLU A 203 7.46 12.70 -14.01
C GLU A 203 8.00 11.30 -13.69
N LEU A 204 7.19 10.42 -13.08
CA LEU A 204 7.62 9.04 -12.80
C LEU A 204 7.75 8.26 -14.10
N LEU A 205 8.86 7.56 -14.27
CA LEU A 205 9.16 6.78 -15.48
C LEU A 205 8.46 5.41 -15.45
N VAL A 206 7.14 5.39 -15.30
CA VAL A 206 6.34 4.17 -15.25
C VAL A 206 6.47 3.42 -16.59
N LYS A 207 6.80 2.13 -16.52
CA LYS A 207 6.97 1.24 -17.69
C LYS A 207 5.87 0.19 -17.78
N GLY A 208 5.16 -0.05 -16.68
CA GLY A 208 3.94 -0.84 -16.67
C GLY A 208 3.41 -1.09 -15.27
N SER A 209 2.14 -1.46 -15.21
CA SER A 209 1.41 -1.72 -13.98
C SER A 209 0.78 -3.12 -14.02
N ALA A 210 1.02 -3.92 -12.99
CA ALA A 210 0.31 -5.18 -12.78
C ALA A 210 -0.82 -4.95 -11.77
N VAL A 211 -2.04 -5.20 -12.22
CA VAL A 211 -3.30 -4.99 -11.52
C VAL A 211 -3.95 -6.35 -11.34
N GLY A 212 -3.82 -6.93 -10.15
CA GLY A 212 -4.30 -8.28 -9.87
C GLY A 212 -5.57 -8.28 -9.04
N ALA A 213 -6.62 -8.97 -9.51
CA ALA A 213 -7.90 -9.12 -8.81
C ALA A 213 -8.35 -7.81 -8.11
N PRO A 214 -8.49 -6.68 -8.81
CA PRO A 214 -8.90 -5.44 -8.17
C PRO A 214 -10.38 -5.49 -7.75
N PRO A 215 -10.79 -4.98 -6.58
CA PRO A 215 -12.18 -4.67 -6.28
C PRO A 215 -12.64 -3.44 -7.08
N ALA A 216 -12.74 -3.61 -8.40
CA ALA A 216 -12.95 -2.52 -9.36
C ALA A 216 -14.38 -1.94 -9.37
N ASP A 217 -15.32 -2.60 -8.68
CA ASP A 217 -16.71 -2.17 -8.48
C ASP A 217 -17.13 -2.57 -7.07
N LEU A 218 -17.00 -1.65 -6.10
CA LEU A 218 -17.26 -1.93 -4.69
C LEU A 218 -18.73 -2.28 -4.42
N ALA A 219 -19.68 -1.76 -5.19
CA ALA A 219 -21.10 -2.10 -5.03
C ALA A 219 -21.35 -3.58 -5.34
N ARG A 220 -20.78 -4.08 -6.45
CA ARG A 220 -20.86 -5.51 -6.79
C ARG A 220 -20.12 -6.39 -5.80
N VAL A 221 -18.93 -5.98 -5.36
CA VAL A 221 -18.15 -6.73 -4.36
C VAL A 221 -18.90 -6.82 -3.04
N ALA A 222 -19.49 -5.71 -2.56
CA ALA A 222 -20.29 -5.71 -1.35
C ALA A 222 -21.54 -6.61 -1.47
N ALA A 223 -22.25 -6.53 -2.59
CA ALA A 223 -23.40 -7.40 -2.85
C ALA A 223 -23.01 -8.89 -2.90
N PHE A 224 -21.85 -9.21 -3.47
CA PHE A 224 -21.34 -10.58 -3.52
C PHE A 224 -20.89 -11.09 -2.15
N GLN A 225 -20.31 -10.23 -1.30
CA GLN A 225 -19.77 -10.65 -0.01
C GLN A 225 -20.76 -10.58 1.15
N ASP A 226 -21.94 -9.96 0.99
CA ASP A 226 -22.95 -9.91 2.04
C ASP A 226 -23.51 -11.31 2.37
N GLY A 227 -23.11 -11.85 3.53
CA GLY A 227 -23.43 -13.23 3.93
C GLY A 227 -22.43 -14.29 3.45
N ASN A 228 -21.30 -13.90 2.85
CA ASN A 228 -20.25 -14.80 2.38
C ASN A 228 -18.93 -14.60 3.16
N ALA A 229 -17.88 -15.33 2.77
CA ALA A 229 -16.63 -15.43 3.52
C ALA A 229 -15.91 -14.07 3.72
N GLY A 230 -16.05 -13.14 2.77
CA GLY A 230 -15.45 -11.81 2.79
C GLY A 230 -16.30 -10.73 3.48
N ALA A 231 -17.38 -11.08 4.19
CA ALA A 231 -18.28 -10.10 4.80
C ALA A 231 -17.59 -9.10 5.76
N GLY A 232 -16.51 -9.51 6.44
CA GLY A 232 -15.71 -8.61 7.28
C GLY A 232 -15.08 -7.44 6.50
N LEU A 233 -14.75 -7.66 5.22
CA LEU A 233 -14.18 -6.63 4.36
C LEU A 233 -15.20 -5.53 4.02
N ILE A 234 -16.51 -5.85 4.05
CA ILE A 234 -17.57 -4.85 3.88
C ILE A 234 -17.59 -3.87 5.06
N LEU A 235 -17.40 -4.39 6.29
CA LEU A 235 -17.34 -3.54 7.49
C LEU A 235 -16.08 -2.66 7.46
N ALA A 236 -14.93 -3.23 7.08
CA ALA A 236 -13.68 -2.48 6.89
C ALA A 236 -13.84 -1.38 5.83
N ALA A 237 -14.48 -1.67 4.69
CA ALA A 237 -14.74 -0.70 3.63
C ALA A 237 -15.70 0.41 4.10
N GLY A 238 -16.70 0.07 4.92
CA GLY A 238 -17.57 1.05 5.56
C GLY A 238 -16.80 2.04 6.43
N ILE A 239 -15.87 1.55 7.25
CA ILE A 239 -15.00 2.38 8.10
C ILE A 239 -14.07 3.24 7.25
N GLY A 240 -13.42 2.64 6.25
CA GLY A 240 -12.49 3.36 5.37
C GLY A 240 -13.16 4.48 4.57
N LEU A 241 -14.37 4.24 4.05
CA LEU A 241 -15.16 5.26 3.38
C LEU A 241 -15.60 6.38 4.33
N ASP A 242 -16.07 6.05 5.55
CA ASP A 242 -16.45 7.05 6.56
C ASP A 242 -15.26 7.90 7.02
N ALA A 243 -14.07 7.30 7.10
CA ALA A 243 -12.83 7.99 7.42
C ALA A 243 -12.42 9.00 6.34
N ALA A 244 -12.53 8.60 5.06
CA ALA A 244 -12.22 9.49 3.94
C ALA A 244 -13.31 10.55 3.66
N TYR A 245 -14.56 10.23 3.97
CA TYR A 245 -15.74 11.05 3.66
C TYR A 245 -16.62 11.23 4.92
N PRO A 246 -16.27 12.17 5.81
CA PRO A 246 -16.96 12.34 7.10
C PRO A 246 -18.45 12.66 7.00
N GLU A 247 -18.93 13.13 5.85
CA GLU A 247 -20.36 13.34 5.59
C GLU A 247 -21.18 12.04 5.56
N LEU A 248 -20.54 10.88 5.41
CA LEU A 248 -21.21 9.58 5.40
C LEU A 248 -21.79 9.21 6.76
N GLY A 249 -21.14 9.61 7.86
CA GLY A 249 -21.66 9.50 9.22
C GLY A 249 -22.05 8.09 9.65
N LEU A 250 -21.20 7.09 9.37
CA LEU A 250 -21.48 5.65 9.59
C LEU A 250 -22.08 5.37 10.96
N ARG A 251 -21.55 5.99 12.02
CA ARG A 251 -22.03 5.83 13.41
C ARG A 251 -23.54 6.01 13.55
N GLY A 252 -24.16 6.91 12.77
CA GLY A 252 -25.60 7.18 12.84
C GLY A 252 -26.48 6.01 12.37
N TYR A 253 -25.92 5.06 11.63
CA TYR A 253 -26.62 3.90 11.07
C TYR A 253 -26.31 2.60 11.78
N LEU A 254 -25.42 2.59 12.77
CA LEU A 254 -25.05 1.38 13.51
C LEU A 254 -26.06 1.08 14.61
N ASN A 255 -26.41 -0.20 14.75
CA ASN A 255 -27.07 -0.70 15.95
C ASN A 255 -26.00 -0.99 17.05
N PRO A 256 -26.38 -1.41 18.28
CA PRO A 256 -25.39 -1.68 19.33
C PRO A 256 -24.32 -2.72 18.95
N LEU A 257 -24.71 -3.77 18.20
CA LEU A 257 -23.78 -4.78 17.71
C LEU A 257 -22.87 -4.20 16.61
N GLY A 258 -23.39 -3.35 15.72
CA GLY A 258 -22.58 -2.63 14.73
C GLY A 258 -21.58 -1.67 15.36
N THR A 259 -21.96 -0.98 16.43
CA THR A 259 -21.05 -0.10 17.18
C THR A 259 -19.90 -0.89 17.79
N PHE A 260 -20.20 -2.06 18.36
CA PHE A 260 -19.16 -2.98 18.86
C PHE A 260 -18.27 -3.50 17.72
N ALA A 261 -18.87 -3.99 16.64
CA ALA A 261 -18.14 -4.54 15.51
C ALA A 261 -17.21 -3.53 14.84
N VAL A 262 -17.65 -2.28 14.65
CA VAL A 262 -16.80 -1.23 14.08
C VAL A 262 -15.62 -0.90 15.00
N ALA A 263 -15.82 -0.90 16.32
CA ALA A 263 -14.73 -0.68 17.26
C ALA A 263 -13.72 -1.85 17.25
N ASP A 264 -14.18 -3.09 17.15
CA ASP A 264 -13.34 -4.29 17.07
C ASP A 264 -12.57 -4.37 15.74
N VAL A 265 -13.26 -4.13 14.61
CA VAL A 265 -12.66 -4.15 13.26
C VAL A 265 -11.51 -3.15 13.12
N ARG A 266 -11.58 -1.98 13.77
CA ARG A 266 -10.50 -0.97 13.75
C ARG A 266 -9.17 -1.48 14.30
N ASP A 267 -9.20 -2.47 15.18
CA ASP A 267 -8.02 -3.07 15.78
C ASP A 267 -7.68 -4.42 15.15
N ASP A 268 -8.37 -4.86 14.09
CA ASP A 268 -8.19 -6.20 13.52
C ASP A 268 -7.25 -6.20 12.30
N CYS A 269 -6.44 -7.26 12.23
CA CYS A 269 -5.76 -7.66 11.01
C CYS A 269 -6.64 -8.57 10.13
N VAL A 270 -6.29 -8.71 8.85
CA VAL A 270 -7.12 -9.39 7.84
C VAL A 270 -7.58 -10.81 8.23
N ALA A 271 -6.72 -11.57 8.93
CA ALA A 271 -7.06 -12.92 9.38
C ALA A 271 -8.16 -12.90 10.46
N GLU A 272 -8.15 -11.90 11.34
CA GLU A 272 -9.16 -11.72 12.39
C GLU A 272 -10.49 -11.28 11.76
N LEU A 273 -10.45 -10.38 10.77
CA LEU A 273 -11.62 -9.98 10.00
C LEU A 273 -12.32 -11.20 9.37
N ALA A 274 -11.54 -12.07 8.70
CA ALA A 274 -12.04 -13.28 8.09
C ALA A 274 -12.61 -14.26 9.13
N MET A 275 -11.95 -14.45 10.27
CA MET A 275 -12.40 -15.38 11.31
C MET A 275 -13.66 -14.92 12.05
N LYS A 276 -13.73 -13.63 12.41
CA LYS A 276 -14.80 -13.09 13.26
C LYS A 276 -16.09 -12.78 12.48
N TYR A 277 -15.95 -12.31 11.24
CA TYR A 277 -17.04 -11.70 10.48
C TYR A 277 -17.46 -12.46 9.22
N ALA A 278 -16.80 -13.57 8.86
CA ALA A 278 -17.24 -14.40 7.74
C ALA A 278 -18.70 -14.84 7.87
N PHE A 279 -19.40 -14.87 6.73
CA PHE A 279 -20.80 -15.28 6.58
C PHE A 279 -21.82 -14.39 7.31
N ARG A 280 -21.39 -13.25 7.85
CA ARG A 280 -22.28 -12.25 8.45
C ARG A 280 -22.91 -11.38 7.38
N ARG A 281 -24.07 -10.80 7.70
CA ARG A 281 -24.76 -9.84 6.83
C ARG A 281 -24.64 -8.44 7.40
N LEU A 282 -24.49 -7.44 6.54
CA LEU A 282 -24.43 -6.02 6.90
C LEU A 282 -25.66 -5.58 7.69
N SER A 283 -26.85 -6.11 7.33
CA SER A 283 -28.11 -5.86 8.03
C SER A 283 -28.12 -6.33 9.50
N THR A 284 -27.12 -7.11 9.92
CA THR A 284 -26.92 -7.50 11.33
C THR A 284 -26.36 -6.35 12.16
N TYR A 285 -25.64 -5.42 11.53
CA TYR A 285 -24.87 -4.36 12.18
C TYR A 285 -25.47 -2.97 11.98
N THR A 286 -26.25 -2.77 10.91
CA THR A 286 -26.86 -1.48 10.58
C THR A 286 -28.36 -1.47 10.89
N THR A 287 -28.93 -0.28 11.09
CA THR A 287 -30.36 -0.04 11.29
C THR A 287 -31.11 0.19 9.97
N VAL A 288 -30.37 0.51 8.91
CA VAL A 288 -30.85 0.73 7.54
C VAL A 288 -29.88 0.08 6.55
N ASP A 289 -30.31 -0.10 5.30
CA ASP A 289 -29.40 -0.46 4.22
C ASP A 289 -28.55 0.76 3.82
N VAL A 290 -27.32 0.82 4.35
CA VAL A 290 -26.39 1.92 4.08
C VAL A 290 -25.96 1.98 2.62
N LEU A 291 -25.90 0.84 1.92
CA LEU A 291 -25.53 0.77 0.49
C LEU A 291 -26.63 1.37 -0.41
N ALA A 292 -27.85 1.47 0.10
CA ALA A 292 -28.97 2.11 -0.58
C ALA A 292 -29.03 3.63 -0.39
N LEU A 293 -28.28 4.19 0.57
CA LEU A 293 -28.31 5.63 0.85
C LEU A 293 -27.60 6.43 -0.27
N PRO A 294 -28.19 7.54 -0.75
CA PRO A 294 -27.61 8.30 -1.87
C PRO A 294 -26.16 8.77 -1.64
N ALA A 295 -25.84 9.25 -0.43
CA ALA A 295 -24.49 9.72 -0.11
C ALA A 295 -23.45 8.58 -0.15
N TRP A 296 -23.80 7.43 0.44
CA TRP A 296 -22.97 6.22 0.42
C TRP A 296 -22.78 5.70 -1.00
N ARG A 297 -23.87 5.58 -1.76
CA ARG A 297 -23.82 5.15 -3.16
C ARG A 297 -22.90 6.03 -4.00
N ALA A 298 -23.00 7.36 -3.86
CA ALA A 298 -22.13 8.28 -4.58
C ALA A 298 -20.64 8.04 -4.29
N ARG A 299 -20.27 7.87 -3.01
CA ARG A 299 -18.87 7.62 -2.61
C ARG A 299 -18.39 6.22 -2.98
N ILE A 300 -19.27 5.22 -2.96
CA ILE A 300 -18.98 3.86 -3.44
C ILE A 300 -18.74 3.87 -4.95
N ASP A 301 -19.61 4.53 -5.72
CA ASP A 301 -19.51 4.62 -7.18
C ASP A 301 -18.25 5.40 -7.61
N GLU A 302 -17.82 6.38 -6.82
CA GLU A 302 -16.56 7.11 -7.02
C GLU A 302 -15.32 6.21 -6.95
N GLN A 303 -15.38 5.04 -6.30
CA GLN A 303 -14.23 4.12 -6.20
C GLN A 303 -14.07 3.21 -7.43
N ARG A 304 -14.97 3.32 -8.42
CA ARG A 304 -14.98 2.48 -9.61
C ARG A 304 -13.83 2.86 -10.55
N LEU A 305 -12.83 1.97 -10.65
CA LEU A 305 -11.78 2.03 -11.68
C LEU A 305 -12.39 1.98 -13.06
N GLY A 306 -11.71 2.44 -14.10
CA GLY A 306 -12.03 2.30 -15.53
C GLY A 306 -12.73 3.51 -16.13
N ALA A 307 -12.65 4.67 -15.49
CA ALA A 307 -13.12 5.95 -16.01
C ALA A 307 -12.03 6.71 -16.78
N VAL A 308 -10.76 6.43 -16.46
CA VAL A 308 -9.59 7.03 -17.09
C VAL A 308 -8.79 5.92 -17.77
N ARG A 309 -8.20 6.24 -18.93
CA ARG A 309 -7.30 5.32 -19.63
C ARG A 309 -5.96 5.30 -18.89
N PRO A 310 -5.42 4.13 -18.51
CA PRO A 310 -4.04 4.01 -18.08
C PRO A 310 -3.08 4.59 -19.11
N ALA A 311 -2.12 5.39 -18.65
CA ALA A 311 -1.12 6.02 -19.53
C ALA A 311 -0.10 5.00 -20.05
N ASP A 312 0.25 4.03 -19.20
CA ASP A 312 1.27 3.02 -19.42
C ASP A 312 0.68 1.62 -19.63
N PRO A 313 1.44 0.65 -20.15
CA PRO A 313 0.96 -0.71 -20.35
C PRO A 313 0.49 -1.35 -19.03
N VAL A 314 -0.68 -2.00 -19.05
CA VAL A 314 -1.25 -2.67 -17.88
C VAL A 314 -1.35 -4.17 -18.10
N LEU A 315 -0.92 -4.96 -17.12
CA LEU A 315 -1.28 -6.35 -16.98
C LEU A 315 -2.44 -6.45 -15.99
N LEU A 316 -3.63 -6.78 -16.48
CA LEU A 316 -4.78 -7.09 -15.64
C LEU A 316 -4.92 -8.61 -15.53
N TYR A 317 -4.98 -9.13 -14.31
CA TYR A 317 -5.10 -10.58 -14.10
C TYR A 317 -6.06 -10.96 -12.97
N HIS A 318 -6.75 -12.09 -13.14
CA HIS A 318 -7.73 -12.56 -12.16
C HIS A 318 -8.02 -14.06 -12.33
N SER A 319 -8.70 -14.68 -11.36
CA SER A 319 -9.15 -16.06 -11.44
C SER A 319 -10.67 -16.15 -11.58
N PRO A 320 -11.20 -17.01 -12.46
CA PRO A 320 -12.63 -17.29 -12.51
C PRO A 320 -13.14 -18.09 -11.30
N SER A 321 -12.23 -18.63 -10.47
CA SER A 321 -12.56 -19.36 -9.22
C SER A 321 -12.38 -18.51 -7.97
N ASP A 322 -12.23 -17.20 -8.11
CA ASP A 322 -12.05 -16.27 -7.00
C ASP A 322 -13.31 -16.21 -6.12
N GLU A 323 -13.15 -16.58 -4.85
CA GLU A 323 -14.21 -16.64 -3.84
C GLU A 323 -14.41 -15.32 -3.09
N LEU A 324 -13.51 -14.34 -3.28
CA LEU A 324 -13.55 -13.04 -2.60
C LEU A 324 -14.00 -11.92 -3.53
N LEU A 325 -13.49 -11.89 -4.77
CA LEU A 325 -13.82 -10.87 -5.75
C LEU A 325 -14.47 -11.51 -6.98
N PRO A 326 -15.71 -11.12 -7.33
CA PRO A 326 -16.37 -11.67 -8.50
C PRO A 326 -15.53 -11.46 -9.76
N PHE A 327 -15.29 -12.51 -10.54
CA PHE A 327 -14.44 -12.42 -11.73
C PHE A 327 -14.92 -11.35 -12.73
N ASP A 328 -16.23 -11.12 -12.79
CA ASP A 328 -16.85 -10.18 -13.71
C ASP A 328 -16.47 -8.72 -13.45
N VAL A 329 -16.11 -8.34 -12.21
CA VAL A 329 -15.64 -6.96 -11.92
C VAL A 329 -14.35 -6.64 -12.67
N SER A 330 -13.46 -7.63 -12.82
CA SER A 330 -12.21 -7.46 -13.57
C SER A 330 -12.44 -7.54 -15.08
N THR A 331 -13.38 -8.37 -15.56
CA THR A 331 -13.71 -8.36 -17.00
C THR A 331 -14.44 -7.09 -17.42
N ASP A 332 -15.27 -6.50 -16.56
CA ASP A 332 -15.89 -5.18 -16.79
C ASP A 332 -14.83 -4.07 -16.83
N LEU A 333 -13.85 -4.10 -15.92
CA LEU A 333 -12.72 -3.17 -15.95
C LEU A 333 -11.90 -3.31 -17.25
N ARG A 334 -11.56 -4.56 -17.62
CA ARG A 334 -10.87 -4.87 -18.88
C ARG A 334 -11.58 -4.24 -20.07
N ASP A 335 -12.90 -4.42 -20.17
CA ASP A 335 -13.68 -3.94 -21.31
C ASP A 335 -13.77 -2.41 -21.34
N ARG A 336 -13.86 -1.76 -20.17
CA ARG A 336 -13.89 -0.28 -20.08
C ARG A 336 -12.54 0.34 -20.41
N TRP A 337 -11.43 -0.20 -19.90
CA TRP A 337 -10.10 0.24 -20.33
C TRP A 337 -9.84 -0.03 -21.81
N GLY A 338 -10.31 -1.18 -22.33
CA GLY A 338 -10.26 -1.49 -23.75
C GLY A 338 -11.02 -0.48 -24.61
N ALA A 339 -12.22 -0.07 -24.19
CA ALA A 339 -13.02 0.95 -24.86
C ALA A 339 -12.34 2.34 -24.85
N LEU A 340 -11.51 2.62 -23.85
CA LEU A 340 -10.68 3.83 -23.76
C LEU A 340 -9.35 3.71 -24.54
N GLY A 341 -9.04 2.54 -25.10
CA GLY A 341 -7.82 2.30 -25.87
C GLY A 341 -6.56 2.12 -25.03
N ALA A 342 -6.68 1.57 -23.82
CA ALA A 342 -5.54 1.22 -22.98
C ALA A 342 -4.67 0.11 -23.63
N ASP A 343 -3.35 0.20 -23.47
CA ASP A 343 -2.44 -0.91 -23.81
C ASP A 343 -2.50 -1.94 -22.69
N MET A 344 -3.17 -3.06 -22.93
CA MET A 344 -3.51 -4.01 -21.88
C MET A 344 -3.20 -5.44 -22.27
N THR A 345 -2.56 -6.15 -21.35
CA THR A 345 -2.46 -7.61 -21.33
C THR A 345 -3.49 -8.15 -20.33
N TRP A 346 -4.27 -9.16 -20.72
CA TRP A 346 -5.24 -9.82 -19.84
C TRP A 346 -4.83 -11.27 -19.58
N TRP A 347 -4.67 -11.65 -18.31
CA TRP A 347 -4.41 -13.03 -17.90
C TRP A 347 -5.53 -13.55 -16.99
N ALA A 348 -6.16 -14.66 -17.38
CA ALA A 348 -7.07 -15.39 -16.51
C ALA A 348 -6.43 -16.72 -16.13
N THR A 349 -6.39 -17.05 -14.84
CA THR A 349 -5.91 -18.38 -14.43
C THR A 349 -6.95 -19.45 -14.77
N PRO A 350 -6.54 -20.70 -15.03
CA PRO A 350 -7.49 -21.79 -15.27
C PRO A 350 -8.21 -22.24 -13.98
N SER A 351 -7.62 -21.96 -12.81
CA SER A 351 -8.10 -22.38 -11.49
C SER A 351 -7.38 -21.60 -10.39
N GLY A 352 -7.85 -21.74 -9.15
CA GLY A 352 -7.24 -21.17 -7.94
C GLY A 352 -8.16 -20.15 -7.28
N GLY A 353 -8.31 -20.21 -5.97
CA GLY A 353 -8.99 -19.17 -5.19
C GLY A 353 -8.19 -17.87 -5.14
N HIS A 354 -8.72 -16.87 -4.43
CA HIS A 354 -8.22 -15.51 -4.39
C HIS A 354 -6.72 -15.43 -4.04
N VAL A 355 -6.33 -15.98 -2.89
CA VAL A 355 -4.93 -15.92 -2.40
C VAL A 355 -4.02 -16.85 -3.22
N THR A 356 -4.50 -18.04 -3.59
CA THR A 356 -3.67 -18.96 -4.38
C THR A 356 -3.33 -18.40 -5.76
N THR A 357 -4.20 -17.56 -6.32
CA THR A 357 -3.98 -16.93 -7.62
C THR A 357 -2.83 -15.92 -7.58
N LEU A 358 -2.71 -15.15 -6.49
CA LEU A 358 -1.56 -14.27 -6.26
C LEU A 358 -0.25 -15.06 -6.33
N GLU A 359 -0.16 -16.13 -5.53
CA GLU A 359 1.04 -16.97 -5.43
C GLU A 359 1.38 -17.69 -6.74
N MET A 360 0.37 -18.27 -7.39
CA MET A 360 0.58 -18.99 -8.65
C MET A 360 1.04 -18.07 -9.79
N MET A 361 0.55 -16.83 -9.82
CA MET A 361 0.85 -15.87 -10.88
C MET A 361 2.10 -15.03 -10.61
N ALA A 362 2.53 -14.92 -9.35
CA ALA A 362 3.64 -14.05 -8.93
C ALA A 362 4.90 -14.20 -9.82
N PRO A 363 5.43 -15.40 -10.12
CA PRO A 363 6.63 -15.51 -10.96
C PRO A 363 6.44 -14.92 -12.37
N ALA A 364 5.28 -15.13 -12.98
CA ALA A 364 4.98 -14.63 -14.33
C ALA A 364 4.75 -13.11 -14.32
N VAL A 365 4.05 -12.60 -13.31
CA VAL A 365 3.78 -11.16 -13.13
C VAL A 365 5.07 -10.39 -12.85
N VAL A 366 5.91 -10.90 -11.93
CA VAL A 366 7.23 -10.34 -11.63
C VAL A 366 8.09 -10.31 -12.90
N GLY A 367 8.10 -11.40 -13.67
CA GLY A 367 8.82 -11.44 -14.95
C GLY A 367 8.31 -10.41 -15.97
N TRP A 368 6.99 -10.24 -16.09
CA TRP A 368 6.38 -9.28 -17.00
C TRP A 368 6.73 -7.83 -16.66
N LEU A 369 6.77 -7.49 -15.37
CA LEU A 369 7.17 -6.16 -14.89
C LEU A 369 8.67 -5.95 -15.02
N ALA A 370 9.49 -6.92 -14.59
CA ALA A 370 10.94 -6.82 -14.66
C ALA A 370 11.42 -6.55 -16.09
N ASN A 371 10.93 -7.32 -17.07
CA ASN A 371 11.28 -7.13 -18.48
C ASN A 371 10.95 -5.73 -19.01
N ARG A 372 9.93 -5.05 -18.47
CA ARG A 372 9.56 -3.68 -18.91
C ARG A 372 10.50 -2.61 -18.39
N VAL A 373 11.07 -2.83 -17.21
CA VAL A 373 11.93 -1.84 -16.57
C VAL A 373 13.42 -2.07 -16.84
N THR A 374 13.81 -3.28 -17.27
CA THR A 374 15.21 -3.62 -17.62
C THR A 374 15.52 -3.56 -19.11
N GLY A 375 14.49 -3.53 -19.98
CA GLY A 375 14.64 -3.71 -21.43
C GLY A 375 14.86 -5.18 -21.81
#